data_AF-E4WU64-F1
#
_entry.id   AF-E4WU64-F1
#
_cell.length_a   1.000
_cell.length_b   1.000
_cell.length_c   1.000
_cell.angle_alpha   90.00
_cell.angle_beta   90.00
_cell.angle_gamma   90.00
#
_symmetry.space_group_name_H-M   'P 1'
#
loop_
_entity.id
_entity.type
_entity.pdbx_description
1 polymer ?
#
loop_
_entity_poly.entity_id
_entity_poly.type
_entity_poly.pdbx_seq_one_letter_code
_entity_poly.pdbx_strand_id
1 'polypeptide(L)'
;MKLINTFLKLAFVNSSLTKPGPVVINTWPFADACKNAFQTLANGGSALDAITDGTSTCERERCDGSVGWGGSPDENGESYLDAMIMDGETYNVGAVASLRRCRDAAKTARQILEHTEQTLLVGDLASEFAFSMGCKNESLTSEKSQEIQKAWKENNCQPNYWVNVSPDPKTNCGPYNPLKMFGEAQEDNIRKMELRRQVTTQNHDTVGMVALDSSGKLASGTSTNGLTHKIAGRVGDSPIPGAGSYAGFAGGAAATGDGDIMMRFLPSYQAHESLRLGMSPTDAASNAISRIKAFFPEFSGAVIALNRKGEYGAACNNIYNNEFHYMVQVCLLKLFNGWLADTIGRKSAILWNNVVFFVAIAVNLIFVNFYVYAVCRFFISASACAMMLTASLYGVEISKHYKSAPFLIWSIYSYLGLFAASGLFYFFPDWKEQMLIKLFLSTFFFFMQVC
;
A
#
# COMPACT_ATOMS: atom_id res chain seq x y z
N MET A 1 -26.92 -10.95 42.17
CA MET A 1 -27.40 -10.98 40.76
C MET A 1 -27.66 -9.61 40.12
N LYS A 2 -27.63 -8.47 40.84
CA LYS A 2 -27.74 -7.11 40.26
C LYS A 2 -26.40 -6.41 39.95
N LEU A 3 -25.26 -6.92 40.43
CA LEU A 3 -23.93 -6.36 40.13
C LEU A 3 -23.33 -6.84 38.79
N ILE A 4 -23.74 -8.01 38.29
CA ILE A 4 -23.20 -8.60 37.05
C ILE A 4 -23.74 -7.84 35.81
N ASN A 5 -24.98 -7.34 35.86
CA ASN A 5 -25.56 -6.54 34.77
C ASN A 5 -25.00 -5.10 34.69
N THR A 6 -24.41 -4.58 35.76
CA THR A 6 -23.74 -3.26 35.73
C THR A 6 -22.35 -3.38 35.11
N PHE A 7 -21.63 -4.48 35.36
CA PHE A 7 -20.36 -4.79 34.70
C PHE A 7 -20.51 -5.06 33.19
N LEU A 8 -21.57 -5.75 32.78
CA LEU A 8 -21.86 -6.01 31.37
C LEU A 8 -22.27 -4.75 30.59
N LYS A 9 -22.82 -3.72 31.26
CA LYS A 9 -23.12 -2.41 30.63
C LYS A 9 -21.91 -1.48 30.54
N LEU A 10 -20.90 -1.67 31.39
CA LEU A 10 -19.63 -0.93 31.32
C LEU A 10 -18.65 -1.52 30.29
N ALA A 11 -18.86 -2.77 29.83
CA ALA A 11 -18.08 -3.39 28.77
C ALA A 11 -18.42 -2.88 27.35
N PHE A 12 -19.43 -2.02 27.20
CA PHE A 12 -19.90 -1.51 25.90
C PHE A 12 -19.75 0.01 25.71
N VAL A 13 -18.92 0.67 26.54
CA VAL A 13 -18.64 2.10 26.37
C VAL A 13 -17.29 2.28 25.69
N ASN A 14 -17.36 2.59 24.39
CA ASN A 14 -16.33 3.14 23.53
C ASN A 14 -15.01 2.38 23.43
N SER A 15 -14.95 1.46 22.46
CA SER A 15 -13.78 1.25 21.62
C SER A 15 -13.44 2.56 20.86
N SER A 16 -13.01 3.61 21.57
CA SER A 16 -12.45 4.78 20.92
C SER A 16 -11.12 4.36 20.30
N LEU A 17 -11.15 4.15 18.98
CA LEU A 17 -10.04 3.80 18.10
C LEU A 17 -8.72 4.39 18.59
N THR A 18 -7.82 3.54 19.10
CA THR A 18 -6.39 3.82 18.96
C THR A 18 -6.12 3.87 17.46
N LYS A 19 -5.76 5.04 16.93
CA LYS A 19 -5.44 5.19 15.52
C LYS A 19 -4.42 4.10 15.13
N PRO A 20 -4.67 3.34 14.05
CA PRO A 20 -3.69 2.35 13.60
C PRO A 20 -2.37 3.05 13.26
N GLY A 21 -1.28 2.29 13.31
CA GLY A 21 0.00 2.81 12.83
C GLY A 21 -0.05 3.08 11.33
N PRO A 22 0.96 3.76 10.76
CA PRO A 22 1.03 3.92 9.33
C PRO A 22 1.05 2.56 8.63
N VAL A 23 0.34 2.46 7.51
CA VAL A 23 0.26 1.26 6.66
C VAL A 23 0.37 1.70 5.20
N VAL A 24 1.17 0.98 4.42
CA VAL A 24 1.19 1.10 2.96
C VAL A 24 0.96 -0.28 2.38
N ILE A 25 0.10 -0.36 1.37
CA ILE A 25 -0.12 -1.56 0.55
C ILE A 25 -0.03 -1.18 -0.92
N ASN A 26 0.63 -1.99 -1.75
CA ASN A 26 0.60 -1.85 -3.21
C ASN A 26 0.45 -3.19 -3.94
N THR A 27 -0.07 -3.11 -5.16
CA THR A 27 -0.13 -4.23 -6.09
C THR A 27 1.27 -4.67 -6.49
N TRP A 28 1.42 -5.98 -6.76
CA TRP A 28 2.67 -6.62 -7.18
C TRP A 28 3.79 -6.58 -6.14
N PRO A 29 4.83 -7.43 -6.26
CA PRO A 29 5.96 -7.46 -5.34
C PRO A 29 6.96 -6.29 -5.54
N PHE A 30 6.47 -5.06 -5.77
CA PHE A 30 7.29 -3.86 -5.92
C PHE A 30 7.76 -3.35 -4.56
N ALA A 31 8.75 -4.05 -3.98
CA ALA A 31 9.20 -3.84 -2.62
C ALA A 31 9.75 -2.44 -2.36
N ASP A 32 10.52 -1.89 -3.31
CA ASP A 32 11.13 -0.57 -3.17
C ASP A 32 10.09 0.55 -3.21
N ALA A 33 9.07 0.44 -4.07
CA ALA A 33 7.92 1.35 -4.07
C ALA A 33 7.19 1.35 -2.72
N CYS A 34 6.87 0.17 -2.17
CA CYS A 34 6.23 0.03 -0.86
C CYS A 34 7.08 0.62 0.27
N LYS A 35 8.39 0.35 0.23
CA LYS A 35 9.36 0.74 1.25
C LYS A 35 9.55 2.27 1.27
N ASN A 36 9.73 2.90 0.12
CA ASN A 36 9.93 4.35 0.05
C ASN A 36 8.67 5.12 0.47
N ALA A 37 7.49 4.67 0.04
CA ALA A 37 6.22 5.20 0.53
C ALA A 37 6.11 5.11 2.06
N PHE A 38 6.45 3.96 2.65
CA PHE A 38 6.43 3.79 4.09
C PHE A 38 7.49 4.64 4.81
N GLN A 39 8.68 4.81 4.22
CA GLN A 39 9.71 5.70 4.77
C GLN A 39 9.23 7.16 4.79
N THR A 40 8.51 7.60 3.77
CA THR A 40 7.89 8.93 3.75
C THR A 40 6.91 9.09 4.92
N LEU A 41 6.06 8.10 5.20
CA LEU A 41 5.20 8.12 6.39
C LEU A 41 6.01 8.11 7.70
N ALA A 42 7.06 7.28 7.78
CA ALA A 42 7.90 7.15 8.96
C ALA A 42 8.64 8.47 9.29
N ASN A 43 8.95 9.27 8.26
CA ASN A 43 9.58 10.59 8.39
C ASN A 43 8.57 11.72 8.65
N GLY A 44 7.28 11.39 8.85
CA GLY A 44 6.23 12.37 9.16
C GLY A 44 5.53 12.98 7.95
N GLY A 45 5.77 12.46 6.74
CA GLY A 45 5.00 12.81 5.55
C GLY A 45 3.54 12.36 5.63
N SER A 46 2.70 12.99 4.82
CA SER A 46 1.28 12.65 4.72
C SER A 46 1.03 11.38 3.90
N ALA A 47 -0.17 10.82 3.99
CA ALA A 47 -0.58 9.71 3.12
C ALA A 47 -0.40 10.05 1.63
N LEU A 48 -0.72 11.29 1.27
CA LEU A 48 -0.56 11.83 -0.07
C LEU A 48 0.90 11.83 -0.53
N ASP A 49 1.83 12.30 0.31
CA ASP A 49 3.27 12.29 0.01
C ASP A 49 3.77 10.85 -0.21
N ALA A 50 3.31 9.92 0.63
CA ALA A 50 3.68 8.51 0.54
C ALA A 50 3.23 7.86 -0.76
N ILE A 51 1.98 8.09 -1.20
CA ILE A 51 1.50 7.57 -2.49
C ILE A 51 2.31 8.16 -3.64
N THR A 52 2.54 9.47 -3.65
CA THR A 52 3.30 10.12 -4.73
C THR A 52 4.73 9.59 -4.79
N ASP A 53 5.44 9.45 -3.66
CA ASP A 53 6.81 8.93 -3.66
C ASP A 53 6.89 7.43 -4.01
N GLY A 54 5.94 6.62 -3.53
CA GLY A 54 5.88 5.19 -3.85
C GLY A 54 5.62 4.92 -5.32
N THR A 55 4.61 5.57 -5.89
CA THR A 55 4.27 5.45 -7.33
C THR A 55 5.40 6.00 -8.20
N SER A 56 5.97 7.17 -7.86
CA SER A 56 7.13 7.71 -8.59
C SER A 56 8.41 6.88 -8.43
N THR A 57 8.59 6.14 -7.33
CA THR A 57 9.69 5.16 -7.23
C THR A 57 9.57 4.13 -8.33
N CYS A 58 8.37 3.59 -8.52
CA CYS A 58 8.10 2.57 -9.52
C CYS A 58 8.24 3.11 -10.96
N GLU A 59 7.85 4.36 -11.22
CA GLU A 59 8.08 5.05 -12.50
C GLU A 59 9.57 5.20 -12.84
N ARG A 60 10.41 5.48 -11.84
CA ARG A 60 11.87 5.61 -12.01
C ARG A 60 12.55 4.28 -12.24
N GLU A 61 12.19 3.28 -11.43
CA GLU A 61 12.77 1.93 -11.45
C GLU A 61 12.26 1.09 -12.61
N ARG A 62 11.16 1.53 -13.24
CA ARG A 62 10.46 0.80 -14.30
C ARG A 62 10.08 -0.59 -13.82
N CYS A 63 9.38 -0.66 -12.68
CA CYS A 63 8.95 -1.92 -12.07
C CYS A 63 8.42 -2.85 -13.17
N ASP A 64 9.07 -4.01 -13.33
CA ASP A 64 8.88 -5.05 -14.35
C ASP A 64 8.78 -4.61 -15.84
N GLY A 65 8.85 -3.31 -16.12
CA GLY A 65 8.63 -2.71 -17.42
C GLY A 65 7.19 -2.22 -17.65
N SER A 66 6.24 -2.41 -16.74
CA SER A 66 4.84 -1.97 -16.92
C SER A 66 4.50 -0.61 -16.30
N VAL A 67 5.44 -0.04 -15.54
CA VAL A 67 5.29 1.28 -14.90
C VAL A 67 6.40 2.20 -15.35
N GLY A 68 6.07 3.46 -15.62
CA GLY A 68 7.04 4.44 -16.08
C GLY A 68 7.50 4.21 -17.52
N TRP A 69 8.62 4.82 -17.87
CA TRP A 69 9.06 4.96 -19.25
C TRP A 69 9.73 3.70 -19.81
N GLY A 70 9.77 3.58 -21.14
CA GLY A 70 10.61 2.62 -21.83
C GLY A 70 10.13 1.16 -21.79
N GLY A 71 8.88 0.94 -21.41
CA GLY A 71 8.25 -0.37 -21.26
C GLY A 71 7.35 -0.72 -22.44
N SER A 72 6.08 -0.36 -22.31
CA SER A 72 4.97 -0.73 -23.22
C SER A 72 4.67 0.38 -24.24
N PRO A 73 5.29 0.36 -25.43
CA PRO A 73 4.92 1.28 -26.50
C PRO A 73 3.53 0.97 -27.03
N ASP A 74 2.85 1.98 -27.58
CA ASP A 74 1.65 1.83 -28.39
C ASP A 74 1.95 1.25 -29.78
N GLU A 75 0.92 1.07 -30.61
CA GLU A 75 1.09 0.56 -31.98
C GLU A 75 1.96 1.44 -32.89
N ASN A 76 2.17 2.72 -32.53
CA ASN A 76 3.06 3.64 -33.25
C ASN A 76 4.51 3.57 -32.74
N GLY A 77 4.77 2.89 -31.62
CA GLY A 77 6.08 2.78 -31.00
C GLY A 77 6.36 3.83 -29.92
N GLU A 78 5.35 4.57 -29.48
CA GLU A 78 5.46 5.64 -28.48
C GLU A 78 4.98 5.15 -27.13
N SER A 79 5.68 5.51 -26.05
CA SER A 79 5.25 5.19 -24.68
C SER A 79 4.45 6.35 -24.09
N TYR A 80 3.36 6.03 -23.40
CA TYR A 80 2.49 6.98 -22.72
C TYR A 80 2.20 6.53 -21.30
N LEU A 81 2.14 7.47 -20.37
CA LEU A 81 1.89 7.19 -18.96
C LEU A 81 0.50 7.64 -18.54
N ASP A 82 -0.12 6.83 -17.69
CA ASP A 82 -1.41 7.10 -17.06
C ASP A 82 -1.22 7.02 -15.54
N ALA A 83 -1.70 8.01 -14.78
CA ALA A 83 -1.61 8.02 -13.33
C ALA A 83 -2.74 8.81 -12.66
N MET A 84 -3.06 8.48 -11.41
CA MET A 84 -3.91 9.31 -10.55
C MET A 84 -3.45 9.30 -9.10
N ILE A 85 -3.79 10.36 -8.38
CA ILE A 85 -3.63 10.50 -6.94
C ILE A 85 -4.95 11.02 -6.36
N MET A 86 -5.44 10.37 -5.31
CA MET A 86 -6.67 10.72 -4.62
C MET A 86 -6.40 10.96 -3.13
N ASP A 87 -6.92 12.08 -2.62
CA ASP A 87 -6.98 12.36 -1.18
C ASP A 87 -8.29 11.79 -0.60
N GLY A 88 -8.17 10.83 0.32
CA GLY A 88 -9.31 10.17 0.96
C GLY A 88 -10.03 11.00 2.01
N GLU A 89 -9.51 12.18 2.36
CA GLU A 89 -10.19 13.10 3.30
C GLU A 89 -11.04 14.15 2.58
N THR A 90 -10.54 14.70 1.47
CA THR A 90 -11.23 15.74 0.69
C THR A 90 -11.99 15.20 -0.51
N TYR A 91 -11.72 13.95 -0.92
CA TYR A 91 -12.16 13.36 -2.19
C TYR A 91 -11.62 14.08 -3.43
N ASN A 92 -10.65 14.99 -3.27
CA ASN A 92 -9.97 15.61 -4.39
C ASN A 92 -9.13 14.57 -5.12
N VAL A 93 -9.13 14.68 -6.44
CA VAL A 93 -8.38 13.79 -7.33
C VAL A 93 -7.66 14.63 -8.36
N GLY A 94 -6.40 14.28 -8.59
CA GLY A 94 -5.66 14.71 -9.77
C GLY A 94 -5.24 13.48 -10.55
N ALA A 95 -5.42 13.54 -11.86
CA ALA A 95 -5.18 12.42 -12.76
C ALA A 95 -4.66 12.92 -14.10
N VAL A 96 -3.86 12.08 -14.74
CA VAL A 96 -3.30 12.32 -16.05
C VAL A 96 -3.41 11.07 -16.90
N ALA A 97 -3.78 11.21 -18.17
CA ALA A 97 -3.85 10.09 -19.10
C ALA A 97 -3.19 10.43 -20.44
N SER A 98 -2.62 9.43 -21.10
CA SER A 98 -1.83 9.62 -22.32
C SER A 98 -0.73 10.68 -22.16
N LEU A 99 -0.10 10.75 -20.98
CA LEU A 99 0.98 11.69 -20.72
C LEU A 99 2.20 11.29 -21.56
N ARG A 100 2.72 12.24 -22.34
CA ARG A 100 3.87 12.03 -23.21
C ARG A 100 5.01 12.92 -22.79
N ARG A 101 6.23 12.49 -23.08
CA ARG A 101 7.46 13.27 -22.91
C ARG A 101 7.72 13.77 -21.46
N CYS A 102 7.08 13.16 -20.46
CA CYS A 102 7.24 13.50 -19.05
C CYS A 102 7.25 12.21 -18.23
N ARG A 103 8.34 11.94 -17.51
CA ARG A 103 8.52 10.69 -16.74
C ARG A 103 7.80 10.66 -15.40
N ASP A 104 7.44 11.83 -14.87
CA ASP A 104 6.87 11.99 -13.54
C ASP A 104 5.32 12.04 -13.61
N ALA A 105 4.67 10.94 -14.01
CA ALA A 105 3.22 10.91 -14.20
C ALA A 105 2.46 11.05 -12.86
N ALA A 106 2.88 10.33 -11.82
CA ALA A 106 2.29 10.43 -10.48
C ALA A 106 2.48 11.82 -9.86
N LYS A 107 3.63 12.46 -10.06
CA LYS A 107 3.81 13.86 -9.63
C LYS A 107 2.95 14.80 -10.45
N THR A 108 2.81 14.59 -11.76
CA THR A 108 1.91 15.41 -12.59
C THR A 108 0.46 15.30 -12.09
N ALA A 109 -0.01 14.08 -11.79
CA ALA A 109 -1.30 13.86 -11.15
C ALA A 109 -1.42 14.58 -9.80
N ARG A 110 -0.36 14.56 -8.98
CA ARG A 110 -0.27 15.34 -7.73
C ARG A 110 -0.39 16.85 -7.97
N GLN A 111 0.30 17.39 -8.97
CA GLN A 111 0.24 18.81 -9.32
C GLN A 111 -1.15 19.23 -9.81
N ILE A 112 -1.86 18.37 -10.55
CA ILE A 112 -3.25 18.62 -10.96
C ILE A 112 -4.15 18.75 -9.72
N LEU A 113 -4.00 17.83 -8.75
CA LEU A 113 -4.74 17.84 -7.50
C LEU A 113 -4.52 19.12 -6.68
N GLU A 114 -3.30 19.65 -6.67
CA GLU A 114 -2.90 20.79 -5.82
C GLU A 114 -3.08 22.16 -6.48
N HIS A 115 -3.00 22.24 -7.82
CA HIS A 115 -2.89 23.51 -8.54
C HIS A 115 -4.01 23.76 -9.56
N THR A 116 -5.02 22.89 -9.60
CA THR A 116 -6.17 23.08 -10.49
C THR A 116 -7.48 22.71 -9.79
N GLU A 117 -8.59 23.22 -10.29
CA GLU A 117 -9.94 22.76 -9.92
C GLU A 117 -10.40 21.56 -10.79
N GLN A 118 -9.54 21.09 -11.70
CA GLN A 118 -9.85 20.03 -12.65
C GLN A 118 -9.35 18.68 -12.11
N THR A 119 -10.02 17.59 -12.49
CA THR A 119 -9.66 16.25 -12.03
C THR A 119 -8.68 15.54 -12.96
N LEU A 120 -8.88 15.64 -14.28
CA LEU A 120 -8.17 14.81 -15.26
C LEU A 120 -7.73 15.67 -16.46
N LEU A 121 -6.43 15.66 -16.74
CA LEU A 121 -5.86 16.22 -17.97
C LEU A 121 -5.35 15.10 -18.88
N VAL A 122 -5.46 15.26 -20.19
CA VAL A 122 -5.07 14.20 -21.14
C VAL A 122 -4.17 14.66 -22.29
N GLY A 123 -3.36 13.75 -22.81
CA GLY A 123 -2.59 13.90 -24.04
C GLY A 123 -1.45 14.93 -23.99
N ASP A 124 -1.14 15.52 -25.14
CA ASP A 124 -0.05 16.50 -25.25
C ASP A 124 -0.32 17.77 -24.43
N LEU A 125 -1.57 18.21 -24.28
CA LEU A 125 -1.91 19.38 -23.44
C LEU A 125 -1.68 19.11 -21.95
N ALA A 126 -1.87 17.87 -21.49
CA ALA A 126 -1.44 17.50 -20.14
C ALA A 126 0.08 17.52 -19.97
N SER A 127 0.81 17.22 -21.05
CA SER A 127 2.28 17.29 -21.06
C SER A 127 2.75 18.74 -20.97
N GLU A 128 2.11 19.67 -21.68
CA GLU A 128 2.36 21.11 -21.56
C GLU A 128 2.13 21.63 -20.14
N PHE A 129 1.03 21.20 -19.50
CA PHE A 129 0.80 21.47 -18.08
C PHE A 129 1.95 20.91 -17.22
N ALA A 130 2.33 19.65 -17.42
CA ALA A 130 3.41 19.03 -16.66
C ALA A 130 4.74 19.80 -16.80
N PHE A 131 5.07 20.28 -18.00
CA PHE A 131 6.26 21.12 -18.23
C PHE A 131 6.19 22.45 -17.48
N SER A 132 5.01 23.07 -17.45
CA SER A 132 4.81 24.31 -16.68
C SER A 132 4.97 24.10 -15.17
N MET A 133 4.75 22.88 -14.68
CA MET A 133 4.96 22.46 -13.29
C MET A 133 6.38 21.90 -13.03
N GLY A 134 7.29 22.01 -13.99
CA GLY A 134 8.69 21.63 -13.83
C GLY A 134 9.06 20.21 -14.27
N CYS A 135 8.14 19.46 -14.89
CA CYS A 135 8.51 18.19 -15.53
C CYS A 135 9.45 18.45 -16.71
N LYS A 136 10.49 17.61 -16.86
CA LYS A 136 11.41 17.70 -17.99
C LYS A 136 10.76 17.14 -19.25
N ASN A 137 10.87 17.87 -20.35
CA ASN A 137 10.47 17.40 -21.67
C ASN A 137 11.52 16.43 -22.21
N GLU A 138 11.28 15.13 -22.03
CA GLU A 138 12.21 14.06 -22.40
C GLU A 138 11.45 12.84 -22.94
N SER A 139 12.05 12.12 -23.90
CA SER A 139 11.40 10.95 -24.49
C SER A 139 11.15 9.85 -23.44
N LEU A 140 9.97 9.24 -23.55
CA LEU A 140 9.60 8.04 -22.80
C LEU A 140 10.06 6.76 -23.50
N THR A 141 10.51 6.86 -24.75
CA THR A 141 11.00 5.73 -25.54
C THR A 141 12.39 5.32 -25.08
N SER A 142 12.59 4.01 -24.88
CA SER A 142 13.87 3.36 -24.59
C SER A 142 14.29 2.45 -25.75
N GLU A 143 15.56 2.02 -25.77
CA GLU A 143 16.05 0.98 -26.68
C GLU A 143 15.19 -0.30 -26.57
N LYS A 144 14.87 -0.74 -25.35
CA LYS A 144 13.99 -1.89 -25.09
C LYS A 144 12.61 -1.71 -25.75
N SER A 145 11.98 -0.54 -25.62
CA SER A 145 10.67 -0.30 -26.25
C SER A 145 10.74 -0.28 -27.79
N GLN A 146 11.87 0.16 -28.36
CA GLN A 146 12.10 0.11 -29.80
C GLN A 146 12.30 -1.33 -30.29
N GLU A 147 13.01 -2.16 -29.53
CA GLU A 147 13.18 -3.59 -29.81
C GLU A 147 11.84 -4.34 -29.77
N ILE A 148 11.02 -4.08 -28.73
CA ILE A 148 9.65 -4.61 -28.60
C ILE A 148 8.84 -4.24 -29.84
N GLN A 149 8.87 -2.97 -30.24
CA GLN A 149 8.13 -2.49 -31.41
C GLN A 149 8.62 -3.09 -32.73
N LYS A 150 9.94 -3.26 -32.88
CA LYS A 150 10.53 -3.88 -34.06
C LYS A 150 10.11 -5.34 -34.18
N ALA A 151 10.26 -6.12 -33.10
CA ALA A 151 9.86 -7.52 -33.06
C ALA A 151 8.36 -7.70 -33.35
N TRP A 152 7.52 -6.81 -32.84
CA TRP A 152 6.08 -6.81 -33.11
C TRP A 152 5.74 -6.55 -34.58
N LYS A 153 6.41 -5.59 -35.23
CA LYS A 153 6.25 -5.31 -36.67
C LYS A 153 6.74 -6.47 -37.54
N GLU A 154 7.86 -7.09 -37.17
CA GLU A 154 8.39 -8.29 -37.84
C GLU A 154 7.42 -9.48 -37.70
N ASN A 155 6.64 -9.52 -36.62
CA ASN A 155 5.58 -10.50 -36.36
C ASN A 155 4.19 -10.07 -36.88
N ASN A 156 4.14 -9.31 -37.99
CA ASN A 156 2.88 -8.84 -38.60
C ASN A 156 1.93 -8.13 -37.61
N CYS A 157 2.49 -7.36 -36.68
CA CYS A 157 1.75 -6.61 -35.68
C CYS A 157 0.90 -7.48 -34.75
N GLN A 158 1.40 -8.64 -34.33
CA GLN A 158 0.73 -9.55 -33.40
C GLN A 158 1.43 -9.66 -32.03
N PRO A 159 0.67 -9.69 -30.92
CA PRO A 159 -0.79 -9.52 -30.84
C PRO A 159 -1.19 -8.04 -31.00
N ASN A 160 -2.42 -7.76 -31.44
CA ASN A 160 -3.00 -6.40 -31.41
C ASN A 160 -4.46 -6.42 -30.95
N TYR A 161 -5.04 -5.22 -30.81
CA TYR A 161 -6.36 -5.00 -30.23
C TYR A 161 -7.43 -4.60 -31.26
N TRP A 162 -7.09 -4.59 -32.55
CA TRP A 162 -8.02 -4.25 -33.62
C TRP A 162 -8.95 -5.41 -33.94
N VAL A 163 -10.19 -5.08 -34.25
CA VAL A 163 -11.29 -6.02 -34.43
C VAL A 163 -12.26 -5.46 -35.45
N ASN A 164 -12.86 -6.31 -36.28
CA ASN A 164 -13.82 -5.92 -37.32
C ASN A 164 -13.29 -4.86 -38.31
N VAL A 165 -12.02 -4.99 -38.70
CA VAL A 165 -11.36 -4.10 -39.65
C VAL A 165 -10.73 -4.87 -40.80
N SER A 166 -10.42 -4.15 -41.88
CA SER A 166 -9.69 -4.62 -43.05
C SER A 166 -8.38 -3.82 -43.22
N PRO A 167 -7.24 -4.45 -43.54
CA PRO A 167 -7.05 -5.89 -43.71
C PRO A 167 -7.26 -6.68 -42.40
N ASP A 168 -7.39 -8.01 -42.45
CA ASP A 168 -7.68 -8.83 -41.25
C ASP A 168 -6.59 -8.59 -40.19
N PRO A 169 -6.95 -8.05 -39.01
CA PRO A 169 -6.00 -7.64 -38.00
C PRO A 169 -5.26 -8.82 -37.37
N LYS A 170 -5.68 -10.08 -37.57
CA LYS A 170 -4.95 -11.24 -37.04
C LYS A 170 -3.71 -11.62 -37.84
N THR A 171 -3.61 -11.14 -39.07
CA THR A 171 -2.59 -11.58 -40.03
C THR A 171 -1.84 -10.42 -40.69
N ASN A 172 -2.35 -9.20 -40.59
CA ASN A 172 -1.78 -8.04 -41.25
C ASN A 172 -1.66 -6.87 -40.27
N CYS A 173 -0.63 -6.06 -40.46
CA CYS A 173 -0.57 -4.72 -39.90
C CYS A 173 -1.58 -3.78 -40.59
N GLY A 174 -1.92 -2.68 -39.92
CA GLY A 174 -2.69 -1.58 -40.50
C GLY A 174 -1.94 -0.82 -41.61
N PRO A 175 -2.52 0.30 -42.12
CA PRO A 175 -3.68 0.99 -41.57
C PRO A 175 -4.97 0.19 -41.75
N TYR A 176 -5.78 0.20 -40.70
CA TYR A 176 -7.04 -0.53 -40.65
C TYR A 176 -8.21 0.37 -41.04
N ASN A 177 -9.15 -0.18 -41.80
CA ASN A 177 -10.41 0.47 -42.16
C ASN A 177 -11.59 -0.34 -41.62
N PRO A 178 -12.68 0.30 -41.14
CA PRO A 178 -13.85 -0.41 -40.67
C PRO A 178 -14.42 -1.36 -41.73
N LEU A 179 -14.73 -2.60 -41.35
CA LEU A 179 -15.52 -3.49 -42.19
C LEU A 179 -16.96 -2.96 -42.25
N LYS A 180 -17.53 -2.87 -43.46
CA LYS A 180 -18.96 -2.58 -43.63
C LYS A 180 -19.77 -3.81 -43.20
N MET A 181 -20.19 -3.83 -41.95
CA MET A 181 -21.09 -4.84 -41.40
C MET A 181 -22.54 -4.31 -41.36
N PHE A 182 -23.52 -5.17 -41.67
CA PHE A 182 -24.95 -4.83 -41.65
C PHE A 182 -25.73 -5.83 -40.78
N GLY A 183 -26.67 -5.36 -39.95
CA GLY A 183 -27.72 -6.15 -39.29
C GLY A 183 -27.31 -7.00 -38.08
N GLU A 184 -28.08 -8.06 -37.77
CA GLU A 184 -27.93 -8.97 -36.61
C GLU A 184 -26.54 -9.62 -36.47
N ALA A 185 -25.83 -9.80 -37.59
CA ALA A 185 -24.45 -10.29 -37.61
C ALA A 185 -23.44 -9.35 -36.89
N GLN A 186 -23.80 -8.09 -36.70
CA GLN A 186 -22.99 -7.10 -35.96
C GLN A 186 -23.10 -7.32 -34.44
N GLU A 187 -24.29 -7.56 -33.90
CA GLU A 187 -24.52 -7.74 -32.46
C GLU A 187 -23.91 -9.05 -31.93
N ASP A 188 -24.07 -10.15 -32.68
CA ASP A 188 -23.52 -11.45 -32.32
C ASP A 188 -21.98 -11.48 -32.33
N ASN A 189 -21.35 -10.73 -33.25
CA ASN A 189 -19.89 -10.60 -33.28
C ASN A 189 -19.35 -9.73 -32.15
N ILE A 190 -20.05 -8.66 -31.76
CA ILE A 190 -19.65 -7.83 -30.61
C ILE A 190 -19.64 -8.67 -29.32
N ARG A 191 -20.69 -9.47 -29.07
CA ARG A 191 -20.74 -10.37 -27.89
C ARG A 191 -19.64 -11.44 -27.90
N LYS A 192 -19.33 -12.04 -29.04
CA LYS A 192 -18.26 -13.06 -29.16
C LYS A 192 -16.85 -12.48 -29.02
N MET A 193 -16.66 -11.19 -29.31
CA MET A 193 -15.38 -10.50 -29.17
C MET A 193 -15.05 -10.13 -27.73
N GLU A 194 -16.04 -9.75 -26.93
CA GLU A 194 -15.88 -9.46 -25.50
C GLU A 194 -15.29 -10.64 -24.72
N LEU A 195 -15.54 -11.89 -25.16
CA LEU A 195 -14.96 -13.09 -24.56
C LEU A 195 -13.50 -13.40 -24.97
N ARG A 196 -12.94 -12.74 -25.99
CA ARG A 196 -11.66 -13.14 -26.61
C ARG A 196 -10.44 -12.31 -26.20
N ARG A 197 -10.61 -11.22 -25.44
CA ARG A 197 -9.46 -10.43 -24.97
C ARG A 197 -8.74 -11.20 -23.86
N GLN A 198 -7.67 -11.89 -24.23
CA GLN A 198 -6.72 -12.44 -23.26
C GLN A 198 -5.64 -11.39 -23.00
N VAL A 199 -5.91 -10.47 -22.07
CA VAL A 199 -4.83 -9.71 -21.42
C VAL A 199 -4.07 -10.69 -20.54
N THR A 200 -2.82 -10.98 -20.92
CA THR A 200 -1.95 -11.87 -20.15
C THR A 200 -1.24 -11.08 -19.04
N THR A 201 -0.82 -11.79 -17.98
CA THR A 201 -0.06 -11.20 -16.87
C THR A 201 1.29 -10.62 -17.27
N GLN A 202 1.77 -10.89 -18.49
CA GLN A 202 3.03 -10.30 -19.00
C GLN A 202 2.79 -9.02 -19.81
N ASN A 203 1.52 -8.67 -20.08
CA ASN A 203 1.14 -7.58 -20.98
C ASN A 203 0.43 -6.40 -20.28
N HIS A 204 0.18 -6.46 -18.97
CA HIS A 204 -0.42 -5.33 -18.24
C HIS A 204 -0.29 -5.43 -16.72
N ASP A 205 0.74 -4.79 -16.19
CA ASP A 205 0.87 -4.58 -14.74
C ASP A 205 0.75 -3.08 -14.44
N THR A 206 0.16 -2.75 -13.30
CA THR A 206 -0.06 -1.38 -12.82
C THR A 206 0.33 -1.36 -11.36
N VAL A 207 1.11 -0.36 -10.96
CA VAL A 207 1.28 -0.08 -9.53
C VAL A 207 0.05 0.68 -9.07
N GLY A 208 -0.71 0.07 -8.17
CA GLY A 208 -1.78 0.69 -7.41
C GLY A 208 -1.41 0.65 -5.95
N MET A 209 -1.58 1.75 -5.22
CA MET A 209 -1.13 1.90 -3.84
C MET A 209 -2.20 2.57 -2.99
N VAL A 210 -2.31 2.15 -1.73
CA VAL A 210 -3.14 2.78 -0.70
C VAL A 210 -2.29 2.97 0.55
N ALA A 211 -2.37 4.16 1.15
CA ALA A 211 -1.60 4.53 2.33
C ALA A 211 -2.52 5.10 3.40
N LEU A 212 -2.29 4.66 4.64
CA LEU A 212 -2.89 5.19 5.86
C LEU A 212 -1.76 5.82 6.68
N ASP A 213 -1.83 7.12 6.93
CA ASP A 213 -0.80 7.80 7.71
C ASP A 213 -1.00 7.70 9.23
N SER A 214 -0.02 8.17 9.99
CA SER A 214 -0.04 8.16 11.45
C SER A 214 -1.16 9.02 12.07
N SER A 215 -1.70 9.97 11.29
CA SER A 215 -2.84 10.80 11.68
C SER A 215 -4.19 10.13 11.38
N GLY A 216 -4.17 8.97 10.69
CA GLY A 216 -5.34 8.19 10.31
C GLY A 216 -6.00 8.66 9.01
N LYS A 217 -5.29 9.45 8.19
CA LYS A 217 -5.76 9.89 6.87
C LYS A 217 -5.38 8.90 5.79
N LEU A 218 -6.22 8.79 4.78
CA LEU A 218 -6.04 7.89 3.66
C LEU A 218 -5.69 8.64 2.38
N ALA A 219 -4.85 8.04 1.56
CA ALA A 219 -4.67 8.42 0.18
C ALA A 219 -4.50 7.16 -0.66
N SER A 220 -4.80 7.28 -1.94
CA SER A 220 -4.56 6.19 -2.89
C SER A 220 -4.12 6.75 -4.24
N GLY A 221 -3.52 5.90 -5.06
CA GLY A 221 -3.10 6.28 -6.38
C GLY A 221 -2.57 5.13 -7.20
N THR A 222 -2.33 5.41 -8.47
CA THR A 222 -1.99 4.43 -9.50
C THR A 222 -1.04 5.06 -10.52
N SER A 223 -0.18 4.23 -11.11
CA SER A 223 0.64 4.61 -12.27
C SER A 223 0.89 3.39 -13.17
N THR A 224 0.88 3.61 -14.48
CA THR A 224 1.15 2.57 -15.49
C THR A 224 1.62 3.19 -16.80
N ASN A 225 2.27 2.39 -17.66
CA ASN A 225 2.42 2.70 -19.08
C ASN A 225 1.41 1.96 -19.98
N GLY A 226 0.48 1.20 -19.38
CA GLY A 226 -0.66 0.56 -20.03
C GLY A 226 -0.31 -0.68 -20.85
N LEU A 227 -1.25 -1.11 -21.69
CA LEU A 227 -1.09 -2.30 -22.53
C LEU A 227 0.03 -2.10 -23.58
N THR A 228 0.90 -3.10 -23.72
CA THR A 228 1.87 -3.16 -24.82
C THR A 228 1.14 -3.28 -26.15
N HIS A 229 1.54 -2.47 -27.13
CA HIS A 229 0.93 -2.31 -28.47
C HIS A 229 -0.53 -1.85 -28.46
N LYS A 230 -0.94 -1.14 -27.40
CA LYS A 230 -2.27 -0.51 -27.34
C LYS A 230 -2.51 0.37 -28.56
N ILE A 231 -3.77 0.48 -28.96
CA ILE A 231 -4.18 1.46 -29.97
C ILE A 231 -3.78 2.85 -29.48
N ALA A 232 -3.23 3.68 -30.36
CA ALA A 232 -2.75 5.00 -29.99
C ALA A 232 -3.89 5.83 -29.35
N GLY A 233 -3.62 6.40 -28.19
CA GLY A 233 -4.62 7.12 -27.38
C GLY A 233 -5.50 6.26 -26.46
N ARG A 234 -5.28 4.93 -26.39
CA ARG A 234 -5.95 4.07 -25.39
C ARG A 234 -5.54 4.48 -23.98
N VAL A 235 -6.56 4.67 -23.13
CA VAL A 235 -6.43 4.90 -21.69
C VAL A 235 -7.03 3.70 -20.95
N GLY A 236 -6.33 3.22 -19.92
CA GLY A 236 -6.79 2.11 -19.06
C GLY A 236 -7.66 2.56 -17.88
N ASP A 237 -7.81 1.68 -16.90
CA ASP A 237 -8.49 1.97 -15.63
C ASP A 237 -7.65 2.85 -14.70
N SER A 238 -6.32 2.76 -14.81
CA SER A 238 -5.36 3.37 -13.89
C SER A 238 -5.60 4.86 -13.60
N PRO A 239 -5.87 5.77 -14.55
CA PRO A 239 -6.10 7.19 -14.24
C PRO A 239 -7.57 7.52 -13.92
N ILE A 240 -8.45 6.52 -13.86
CA ILE A 240 -9.90 6.72 -13.71
C ILE A 240 -10.30 6.48 -12.24
N PRO A 241 -10.79 7.51 -11.53
CA PRO A 241 -11.18 7.38 -10.13
C PRO A 241 -12.30 6.35 -9.96
N GLY A 242 -12.14 5.45 -9.01
CA GLY A 242 -13.09 4.35 -8.77
C GLY A 242 -12.82 3.10 -9.60
N ALA A 243 -12.13 3.23 -10.74
CA ALA A 243 -11.64 2.07 -11.48
C ALA A 243 -10.25 1.67 -10.95
N GLY A 244 -9.21 2.41 -11.33
CA GLY A 244 -7.83 2.12 -10.95
C GLY A 244 -7.57 2.31 -9.46
N SER A 245 -8.11 3.37 -8.85
CA SER A 245 -7.96 3.59 -7.41
C SER A 245 -9.07 4.44 -6.80
N TYR A 246 -9.32 4.25 -5.50
CA TYR A 246 -10.27 5.06 -4.74
C TYR A 246 -9.92 5.06 -3.24
N ALA A 247 -10.01 6.22 -2.59
CA ALA A 247 -9.86 6.37 -1.14
C ALA A 247 -10.96 7.25 -0.57
N GLY A 248 -11.36 6.99 0.68
CA GLY A 248 -12.42 7.72 1.34
C GLY A 248 -12.53 7.43 2.83
N PHE A 249 -13.68 7.74 3.41
CA PHE A 249 -13.88 7.60 4.85
C PHE A 249 -13.89 6.15 5.35
N ALA A 250 -14.18 5.15 4.52
CA ALA A 250 -14.20 3.75 4.95
C ALA A 250 -12.81 3.08 4.85
N GLY A 251 -11.99 3.53 3.91
CA GLY A 251 -10.77 2.86 3.50
C GLY A 251 -10.32 3.33 2.12
N GLY A 252 -9.43 2.58 1.50
CA GLY A 252 -9.08 2.75 0.10
C GLY A 252 -8.79 1.42 -0.58
N ALA A 253 -8.83 1.44 -1.90
CA ALA A 253 -8.56 0.31 -2.75
C ALA A 253 -7.82 0.76 -4.02
N ALA A 254 -7.08 -0.17 -4.61
CA ALA A 254 -6.45 0.02 -5.90
C ALA A 254 -6.48 -1.29 -6.70
N ALA A 255 -6.53 -1.16 -8.01
CA ALA A 255 -6.73 -2.27 -8.93
C ALA A 255 -5.59 -2.39 -9.96
N THR A 256 -5.46 -3.58 -10.52
CA THR A 256 -4.54 -3.92 -11.63
C THR A 256 -5.16 -5.03 -12.47
N GLY A 257 -4.83 -5.12 -13.76
CA GLY A 257 -5.33 -6.16 -14.66
C GLY A 257 -5.82 -5.63 -16.00
N ASP A 258 -6.80 -6.28 -16.62
CA ASP A 258 -7.41 -5.82 -17.87
C ASP A 258 -8.17 -4.50 -17.67
N GLY A 259 -7.48 -3.37 -17.88
CA GLY A 259 -8.04 -2.05 -17.64
C GLY A 259 -9.34 -1.76 -18.40
N ASP A 260 -9.55 -2.36 -19.57
CA ASP A 260 -10.77 -2.18 -20.38
C ASP A 260 -11.98 -2.92 -19.79
N ILE A 261 -11.77 -4.04 -19.09
CA ILE A 261 -12.81 -4.72 -18.32
C ILE A 261 -12.98 -4.06 -16.96
N MET A 262 -11.87 -3.81 -16.26
CA MET A 262 -11.86 -3.25 -14.89
C MET A 262 -12.61 -1.91 -14.85
N MET A 263 -12.38 -1.01 -15.80
CA MET A 263 -13.06 0.30 -15.83
C MET A 263 -14.58 0.23 -15.97
N ARG A 264 -15.13 -0.86 -16.52
CA ARG A 264 -16.58 -1.03 -16.70
C ARG A 264 -17.31 -1.30 -15.39
N PHE A 265 -16.59 -1.77 -14.37
CA PHE A 265 -17.17 -2.23 -13.10
C PHE A 265 -16.73 -1.40 -11.89
N LEU A 266 -15.81 -0.44 -12.07
CA LEU A 266 -15.31 0.43 -11.01
C LEU A 266 -14.89 -0.34 -9.73
N PRO A 267 -13.97 -1.33 -9.84
CA PRO A 267 -13.67 -2.26 -8.77
C PRO A 267 -13.14 -1.60 -7.50
N SER A 268 -12.33 -0.54 -7.62
CA SER A 268 -11.80 0.17 -6.45
C SER A 268 -12.89 0.91 -5.69
N TYR A 269 -13.83 1.54 -6.39
CA TYR A 269 -15.01 2.13 -5.76
C TYR A 269 -15.91 1.07 -5.12
N GLN A 270 -16.14 -0.04 -5.81
CA GLN A 270 -16.93 -1.14 -5.24
C GLN A 270 -16.30 -1.73 -3.98
N ALA A 271 -14.97 -1.90 -3.95
CA ALA A 271 -14.26 -2.34 -2.76
C ALA A 271 -14.37 -1.32 -1.62
N HIS A 272 -14.23 -0.01 -1.91
CA HIS A 272 -14.50 1.04 -0.93
C HIS A 272 -15.92 0.98 -0.37
N GLU A 273 -16.94 0.80 -1.22
CA GLU A 273 -18.33 0.70 -0.77
C GLU A 273 -18.57 -0.56 0.08
N SER A 274 -17.95 -1.68 -0.26
CA SER A 274 -17.97 -2.89 0.57
C SER A 274 -17.34 -2.66 1.95
N LEU A 275 -16.21 -1.94 2.01
CA LEU A 275 -15.60 -1.51 3.28
C LEU A 275 -16.56 -0.61 4.07
N ARG A 276 -17.26 0.32 3.40
CA ARG A 276 -18.25 1.20 4.02
C ARG A 276 -19.42 0.42 4.63
N LEU A 277 -19.80 -0.69 4.01
CA LEU A 277 -20.81 -1.62 4.52
C LEU A 277 -20.30 -2.55 5.64
N GLY A 278 -19.03 -2.41 6.05
CA GLY A 278 -18.44 -3.11 7.18
C GLY A 278 -17.75 -4.43 6.82
N MET A 279 -17.54 -4.72 5.52
CA MET A 279 -16.79 -5.89 5.11
C MET A 279 -15.31 -5.77 5.49
N SER A 280 -14.63 -6.91 5.68
CA SER A 280 -13.18 -6.94 5.80
C SER A 280 -12.53 -6.53 4.46
N PRO A 281 -11.28 -6.04 4.43
CA PRO A 281 -10.59 -5.69 3.19
C PRO A 281 -10.50 -6.84 2.17
N THR A 282 -10.23 -8.06 2.63
CA THR A 282 -10.20 -9.25 1.76
C THR A 282 -11.59 -9.54 1.16
N ASP A 283 -12.65 -9.47 1.98
CA ASP A 283 -14.01 -9.70 1.51
C ASP A 283 -14.48 -8.60 0.55
N ALA A 284 -14.08 -7.35 0.82
CA ALA A 284 -14.36 -6.20 -0.03
C ALA A 284 -13.70 -6.34 -1.41
N ALA A 285 -12.43 -6.74 -1.46
CA ALA A 285 -11.73 -7.03 -2.71
C ALA A 285 -12.38 -8.22 -3.45
N SER A 286 -12.71 -9.29 -2.72
CA SER A 286 -13.39 -10.47 -3.29
C SER A 286 -14.78 -10.13 -3.85
N ASN A 287 -15.53 -9.26 -3.17
CA ASN A 287 -16.80 -8.75 -3.66
C ASN A 287 -16.65 -7.98 -4.98
N ALA A 288 -15.62 -7.13 -5.12
CA ALA A 288 -15.35 -6.42 -6.36
C ALA A 288 -15.01 -7.40 -7.51
N ILE A 289 -14.09 -8.34 -7.28
CA ILE A 289 -13.64 -9.31 -8.28
C ILE A 289 -14.77 -10.26 -8.71
N SER A 290 -15.55 -10.78 -7.76
CA SER A 290 -16.64 -11.72 -8.06
C SER A 290 -17.73 -11.12 -8.94
N ARG A 291 -18.00 -9.82 -8.83
CA ARG A 291 -18.97 -9.12 -9.69
C ARG A 291 -18.50 -9.05 -11.13
N ILE A 292 -17.21 -8.82 -11.38
CA ILE A 292 -16.64 -8.84 -12.73
C ILE A 292 -16.66 -10.27 -13.27
N LYS A 293 -16.20 -11.23 -12.45
CA LYS A 293 -16.15 -12.66 -12.79
C LYS A 293 -17.51 -13.22 -13.24
N ALA A 294 -18.61 -12.70 -12.69
CA ALA A 294 -19.96 -13.12 -13.05
C ALA A 294 -20.31 -12.85 -14.53
N PHE A 295 -19.70 -11.85 -15.15
CA PHE A 295 -19.90 -11.50 -16.57
C PHE A 295 -18.71 -11.89 -17.45
N PHE A 296 -17.50 -11.79 -16.92
CA PHE A 296 -16.25 -12.06 -17.61
C PHE A 296 -15.44 -13.07 -16.81
N PRO A 297 -15.77 -14.38 -16.81
CA PRO A 297 -15.12 -15.35 -15.94
C PRO A 297 -13.61 -15.48 -16.18
N GLU A 298 -13.17 -15.19 -17.42
CA GLU A 298 -11.79 -15.34 -17.85
C GLU A 298 -10.92 -14.08 -17.66
N PHE A 299 -11.48 -12.96 -17.19
CA PHE A 299 -10.72 -11.71 -17.07
C PHE A 299 -9.54 -11.83 -16.11
N SER A 300 -8.42 -11.19 -16.43
CA SER A 300 -7.29 -11.06 -15.51
C SER A 300 -7.43 -9.77 -14.71
N GLY A 301 -7.39 -9.85 -13.38
CA GLY A 301 -7.40 -8.67 -12.53
C GLY A 301 -7.30 -8.93 -11.04
N ALA A 302 -6.82 -7.94 -10.31
CA ALA A 302 -6.72 -7.95 -8.85
C ALA A 302 -7.13 -6.61 -8.24
N VAL A 303 -7.55 -6.67 -6.99
CA VAL A 303 -7.85 -5.51 -6.14
C VAL A 303 -7.16 -5.72 -4.80
N ILE A 304 -6.45 -4.69 -4.35
CA ILE A 304 -5.98 -4.54 -2.97
C ILE A 304 -6.89 -3.59 -2.21
N ALA A 305 -7.06 -3.79 -0.91
CA ALA A 305 -7.87 -2.93 -0.05
C ALA A 305 -7.21 -2.72 1.31
N LEU A 306 -7.42 -1.54 1.89
CA LEU A 306 -6.96 -1.10 3.21
C LEU A 306 -8.08 -0.32 3.89
N ASN A 307 -8.42 -0.64 5.14
CA ASN A 307 -9.43 0.11 5.89
C ASN A 307 -8.82 1.05 6.95
N ARG A 308 -9.66 1.89 7.58
CA ARG A 308 -9.24 2.83 8.63
C ARG A 308 -8.75 2.19 9.92
N LYS A 309 -8.86 0.86 10.09
CA LYS A 309 -8.28 0.12 11.21
C LYS A 309 -6.86 -0.38 10.90
N GLY A 310 -6.36 -0.14 9.68
CA GLY A 310 -5.10 -0.69 9.22
C GLY A 310 -5.18 -2.17 8.85
N GLU A 311 -6.38 -2.74 8.77
CA GLU A 311 -6.58 -4.08 8.20
C GLU A 311 -6.45 -3.96 6.67
N TYR A 312 -5.85 -4.97 6.05
CA TYR A 312 -5.60 -5.00 4.61
C TYR A 312 -5.92 -6.38 4.02
N GLY A 313 -6.08 -6.44 2.71
CA GLY A 313 -6.40 -7.67 2.01
C GLY A 313 -6.40 -7.48 0.50
N ALA A 314 -6.55 -8.57 -0.22
CA ALA A 314 -6.59 -8.56 -1.68
C ALA A 314 -7.42 -9.73 -2.21
N ALA A 315 -7.85 -9.62 -3.47
CA ALA A 315 -8.44 -10.70 -4.23
C ALA A 315 -8.04 -10.57 -5.70
N CYS A 316 -8.03 -11.68 -6.44
CA CYS A 316 -7.71 -11.69 -7.86
C CYS A 316 -8.55 -12.72 -8.63
N ASN A 317 -8.52 -12.60 -9.96
CA ASN A 317 -9.01 -13.59 -10.91
C ASN A 317 -7.99 -13.72 -12.05
N ASN A 318 -7.64 -14.95 -12.41
CA ASN A 318 -6.80 -15.34 -13.55
C ASN A 318 -5.45 -14.60 -13.67
N ILE A 319 -4.87 -14.19 -12.53
CA ILE A 319 -3.47 -13.71 -12.44
C ILE A 319 -2.61 -14.87 -11.95
N TYR A 320 -1.56 -15.25 -12.69
CA TYR A 320 -0.57 -16.28 -12.32
C TYR A 320 -1.19 -17.51 -11.62
N ASN A 321 -2.11 -18.22 -12.28
CA ASN A 321 -2.85 -19.36 -11.69
C ASN A 321 -3.67 -19.02 -10.43
N ASN A 322 -4.21 -17.80 -10.35
CA ASN A 322 -4.89 -17.22 -9.18
C ASN A 322 -3.98 -16.95 -7.97
N GLU A 323 -2.68 -16.80 -8.19
CA GLU A 323 -1.71 -16.35 -7.19
C GLU A 323 -1.32 -14.89 -7.45
N PHE A 324 -1.95 -13.96 -6.72
CA PHE A 324 -1.60 -12.55 -6.78
C PHE A 324 -0.78 -12.15 -5.56
N HIS A 325 0.45 -11.68 -5.82
CA HIS A 325 1.34 -11.16 -4.79
C HIS A 325 1.23 -9.64 -4.71
N TYR A 326 1.20 -9.12 -3.48
CA TYR A 326 1.15 -7.69 -3.17
C TYR A 326 2.11 -7.39 -2.02
N MET A 327 2.55 -6.14 -1.91
CA MET A 327 3.43 -5.71 -0.83
C MET A 327 2.66 -4.96 0.25
N VAL A 328 3.04 -5.17 1.50
CA VAL A 328 2.55 -4.39 2.64
C VAL A 328 3.73 -4.01 3.52
N GLN A 329 3.77 -2.75 3.93
CA GLN A 329 4.66 -2.25 4.96
C GLN A 329 3.83 -1.70 6.13
N VAL A 330 4.15 -2.20 7.32
CA VAL A 330 3.55 -1.78 8.59
C VAL A 330 4.64 -1.61 9.64
N CYS A 331 4.37 -0.83 10.67
CA CYS A 331 5.28 -0.71 11.79
C CYS A 331 5.40 -2.06 12.57
N LEU A 332 6.51 -2.78 12.37
CA LEU A 332 6.80 -4.12 12.91
C LEU A 332 6.63 -4.26 14.43
N LEU A 333 6.84 -3.18 15.20
CA LEU A 333 6.65 -3.19 16.66
C LEU A 333 5.19 -3.45 17.08
N LYS A 334 4.22 -3.23 16.19
CA LYS A 334 2.79 -3.54 16.43
C LYS A 334 2.40 -4.96 16.01
N LEU A 335 3.08 -5.60 15.04
CA LEU A 335 2.67 -6.92 14.54
C LEU A 335 2.88 -8.03 15.57
N PHE A 336 4.06 -8.13 16.17
CA PHE A 336 4.34 -9.21 17.13
C PHE A 336 3.57 -9.02 18.44
N ASN A 337 3.60 -7.81 19.01
CA ASN A 337 2.90 -7.53 20.26
C ASN A 337 1.38 -7.48 20.10
N GLY A 338 0.88 -7.05 18.95
CA GLY A 338 -0.55 -7.08 18.60
C GLY A 338 -1.04 -8.51 18.44
N TRP A 339 -0.39 -9.31 17.59
CA TRP A 339 -0.72 -10.72 17.41
C TRP A 339 -0.65 -11.52 18.72
N LEU A 340 0.40 -11.30 19.53
CA LEU A 340 0.55 -11.96 20.83
C LEU A 340 -0.56 -11.52 21.80
N ALA A 341 -0.88 -10.22 21.85
CA ALA A 341 -1.96 -9.69 22.67
C ALA A 341 -3.35 -10.20 22.26
N ASP A 342 -3.59 -10.39 20.96
CA ASP A 342 -4.85 -10.92 20.43
C ASP A 342 -4.96 -12.43 20.65
N THR A 343 -3.84 -13.16 20.66
CA THR A 343 -3.81 -14.62 20.83
C THR A 343 -3.94 -15.06 22.30
N ILE A 344 -3.19 -14.41 23.21
CA ILE A 344 -3.13 -14.83 24.63
C ILE A 344 -3.72 -13.82 25.60
N GLY A 345 -4.25 -12.71 25.09
CA GLY A 345 -4.77 -11.60 25.87
C GLY A 345 -3.67 -10.64 26.34
N ARG A 346 -3.98 -9.34 26.36
CA ARG A 346 -3.03 -8.24 26.66
C ARG A 346 -2.22 -8.45 27.94
N LYS A 347 -2.85 -8.88 29.04
CA LYS A 347 -2.15 -9.12 30.33
C LYS A 347 -1.13 -10.25 30.22
N SER A 348 -1.50 -11.34 29.55
CA SER A 348 -0.63 -12.50 29.35
C SER A 348 0.51 -12.19 28.38
N ALA A 349 0.28 -11.37 27.35
CA ALA A 349 1.32 -10.90 26.44
C ALA A 349 2.37 -10.02 27.14
N ILE A 350 1.94 -9.18 28.09
CA ILE A 350 2.85 -8.40 28.94
C ILE A 350 3.67 -9.32 29.84
N LEU A 351 3.03 -10.29 30.50
CA LEU A 351 3.72 -11.30 31.30
C LEU A 351 4.73 -12.07 30.46
N TRP A 352 4.38 -12.45 29.23
CA TRP A 352 5.26 -13.15 28.30
C TRP A 352 6.50 -12.32 27.94
N ASN A 353 6.33 -11.05 27.58
CA ASN A 353 7.46 -10.15 27.27
C ASN A 353 8.38 -9.95 28.48
N ASN A 354 7.82 -9.86 29.70
CA ASN A 354 8.60 -9.79 30.93
C ASN A 354 9.36 -11.10 31.19
N VAL A 355 8.72 -12.26 31.01
CA VAL A 355 9.36 -13.57 31.18
C VAL A 355 10.52 -13.73 30.19
N VAL A 356 10.32 -13.40 28.92
CA VAL A 356 11.37 -13.45 27.89
C VAL A 356 12.54 -12.52 28.27
N PHE A 357 12.25 -11.32 28.78
CA PHE A 357 13.26 -10.38 29.26
C PHE A 357 14.10 -10.95 30.41
N PHE A 358 13.45 -11.48 31.46
CA PHE A 358 14.16 -12.04 32.62
C PHE A 358 14.91 -13.35 32.30
N VAL A 359 14.35 -14.21 31.44
CA VAL A 359 15.02 -15.43 30.97
C VAL A 359 16.25 -15.07 30.15
N ALA A 360 16.16 -14.10 29.24
CA ALA A 360 17.31 -13.65 28.45
C ALA A 360 18.41 -13.04 29.33
N ILE A 361 18.06 -12.33 30.40
CA ILE A 361 19.03 -11.85 31.41
C ILE A 361 19.68 -13.03 32.14
N ALA A 362 18.89 -14.00 32.62
CA ALA A 362 19.41 -15.17 33.34
C ALA A 362 20.35 -16.03 32.48
N VAL A 363 20.01 -16.26 31.21
CA VAL A 363 20.87 -16.97 30.25
C VAL A 363 22.16 -16.18 30.00
N ASN A 364 22.08 -14.86 29.84
CA ASN A 364 23.26 -14.00 29.67
C ASN A 364 24.20 -14.03 30.90
N LEU A 365 23.65 -14.16 32.11
CA LEU A 365 24.43 -14.27 33.36
C LEU A 365 25.16 -15.62 33.50
N ILE A 366 24.66 -16.68 32.87
CA ILE A 366 25.18 -18.06 33.01
C ILE A 366 26.15 -18.40 31.87
N PHE A 367 25.89 -17.94 30.65
CA PHE A 367 26.63 -18.34 29.46
C PHE A 367 27.60 -17.25 28.97
N VAL A 368 28.90 -17.54 28.98
CA VAL A 368 29.99 -16.62 28.60
C VAL A 368 30.28 -16.64 27.08
N ASN A 369 29.45 -17.32 26.28
CA ASN A 369 29.64 -17.39 24.84
C ASN A 369 29.17 -16.10 24.17
N PHE A 370 30.03 -15.45 23.38
CA PHE A 370 29.75 -14.21 22.67
C PHE A 370 28.48 -14.28 21.79
N TYR A 371 28.23 -15.40 21.12
CA TYR A 371 27.02 -15.58 20.30
C TYR A 371 25.75 -15.63 21.17
N VAL A 372 25.82 -16.33 22.31
CA VAL A 372 24.71 -16.38 23.28
C VAL A 372 24.48 -15.00 23.90
N TYR A 373 25.55 -14.27 24.20
CA TYR A 373 25.50 -12.89 24.67
C TYR A 373 24.82 -11.96 23.67
N ALA A 374 25.21 -12.00 22.38
CA ALA A 374 24.66 -11.15 21.33
C ALA A 374 23.16 -11.43 21.10
N VAL A 375 22.77 -12.70 21.05
CA VAL A 375 21.37 -13.11 20.90
C VAL A 375 20.55 -12.68 22.13
N CYS A 376 21.04 -12.91 23.34
CA CYS A 376 20.35 -12.47 24.56
C CYS A 376 20.23 -10.94 24.63
N ARG A 377 21.25 -10.18 24.21
CA ARG A 377 21.21 -8.71 24.17
C ARG A 377 20.18 -8.17 23.20
N PHE A 378 20.00 -8.83 22.05
CA PHE A 378 18.92 -8.52 21.11
C PHE A 378 17.55 -8.69 21.78
N PHE A 379 17.29 -9.84 22.41
CA PHE A 379 16.00 -10.10 23.08
C PHE A 379 15.73 -9.19 24.29
N ILE A 380 16.76 -8.87 25.07
CA ILE A 380 16.68 -7.91 26.18
C ILE A 380 16.30 -6.53 25.65
N SER A 381 16.95 -6.06 24.59
CA SER A 381 16.70 -4.73 24.01
C SER A 381 15.33 -4.65 23.33
N ALA A 382 14.94 -5.69 22.60
CA ALA A 382 13.63 -5.79 21.96
C ALA A 382 12.49 -5.83 23.00
N SER A 383 12.65 -6.62 24.07
CA SER A 383 11.65 -6.73 25.14
C SER A 383 11.57 -5.45 25.98
N ALA A 384 12.70 -4.81 26.28
CA ALA A 384 12.71 -3.49 26.94
C ALA A 384 11.99 -2.43 26.09
N CYS A 385 12.23 -2.42 24.78
CA CYS A 385 11.52 -1.53 23.86
C CYS A 385 10.02 -1.82 23.83
N ALA A 386 9.61 -3.10 23.78
CA ALA A 386 8.21 -3.52 23.83
C ALA A 386 7.53 -3.12 25.16
N MET A 387 8.22 -3.29 26.29
CA MET A 387 7.75 -2.86 27.61
C MET A 387 7.61 -1.34 27.68
N MET A 388 8.58 -0.59 27.15
CA MET A 388 8.50 0.88 27.08
C MET A 388 7.32 1.33 26.22
N LEU A 389 7.15 0.80 25.00
CA LEU A 389 6.01 1.12 24.15
C LEU A 389 4.67 0.79 24.83
N THR A 390 4.59 -0.35 25.51
CA THR A 390 3.37 -0.77 26.22
C THR A 390 3.08 0.15 27.40
N ALA A 391 4.10 0.55 28.17
CA ALA A 391 3.98 1.50 29.27
C ALA A 391 3.58 2.91 28.76
N SER A 392 4.11 3.36 27.62
CA SER A 392 3.71 4.61 26.97
C SER A 392 2.25 4.57 26.52
N LEU A 393 1.82 3.46 25.91
CA LEU A 393 0.43 3.25 25.49
C LEU A 393 -0.53 3.29 26.68
N TYR A 394 -0.17 2.62 27.78
CA TYR A 394 -0.96 2.61 29.01
C TYR A 394 -0.96 3.98 29.73
N GLY A 395 0.17 4.70 29.72
CA GLY A 395 0.27 6.06 30.26
C GLY A 395 -0.61 7.07 29.51
N VAL A 396 -0.73 6.93 28.19
CA VAL A 396 -1.67 7.73 27.38
C VAL A 396 -3.13 7.37 27.70
N GLU A 397 -3.42 6.11 27.98
CA GLU A 397 -4.76 5.63 28.33
C GLU A 397 -5.20 6.09 29.75
N ILE A 398 -4.27 6.08 30.71
CA ILE A 398 -4.52 6.54 32.09
C ILE A 398 -4.53 8.07 32.21
N SER A 399 -3.67 8.79 31.48
CA SER A 399 -3.60 10.27 31.53
C SER A 399 -4.87 10.96 30.99
N LYS A 400 -5.65 10.27 30.15
CA LYS A 400 -6.99 10.73 29.75
C LYS A 400 -8.00 10.74 30.90
N HIS A 401 -7.74 9.98 31.98
CA HIS A 401 -8.62 9.87 33.14
C HIS A 401 -8.06 10.52 34.41
N TYR A 402 -6.74 10.70 34.54
CA TYR A 402 -6.10 11.29 35.72
C TYR A 402 -5.06 12.35 35.33
N LYS A 403 -5.40 13.64 35.52
CA LYS A 403 -4.44 14.76 35.47
C LYS A 403 -3.79 14.97 36.84
N SER A 404 -2.96 14.03 37.31
CA SER A 404 -2.21 14.22 38.55
C SER A 404 -0.73 14.52 38.25
N ALA A 405 -0.23 15.65 38.73
CA ALA A 405 1.18 16.04 38.61
C ALA A 405 2.19 14.96 39.09
N PRO A 406 1.89 14.15 40.13
CA PRO A 406 2.76 13.04 40.53
C PRO A 406 3.00 12.00 39.42
N PHE A 407 2.01 11.75 38.54
CA PHE A 407 2.15 10.78 37.47
C PHE A 407 3.01 11.28 36.30
N LEU A 408 2.92 12.57 35.98
CA LEU A 408 3.78 13.20 34.96
C LEU A 408 5.24 13.25 35.44
N ILE A 409 5.45 13.56 36.72
CA ILE A 409 6.77 13.51 37.37
C ILE A 409 7.29 12.07 37.38
N TRP A 410 6.45 11.07 37.68
CA TRP A 410 6.79 9.64 37.66
C TRP A 410 7.16 9.12 36.25
N SER A 411 6.44 9.57 35.22
CA SER A 411 6.78 9.28 33.82
C SER A 411 8.10 9.94 33.43
N ILE A 412 8.36 11.20 33.79
CA ILE A 412 9.64 11.85 33.51
C ILE A 412 10.80 11.16 34.27
N TYR A 413 10.57 10.75 35.53
CA TYR A 413 11.57 10.07 36.38
C TYR A 413 11.93 8.65 35.93
N SER A 414 10.96 7.88 35.42
CA SER A 414 11.22 6.52 34.91
C SER A 414 12.07 6.55 33.63
N TYR A 415 11.92 7.59 32.81
CA TYR A 415 12.71 7.80 31.59
C TYR A 415 14.10 8.36 31.90
N LEU A 416 14.22 9.32 32.83
CA LEU A 416 15.51 9.86 33.29
C LEU A 416 16.30 8.87 34.14
N GLY A 417 15.65 8.03 34.95
CA GLY A 417 16.30 7.07 35.82
C GLY A 417 17.07 5.99 35.06
N LEU A 418 16.50 5.48 33.96
CA LEU A 418 17.19 4.52 33.09
C LEU A 418 18.35 5.16 32.32
N PHE A 419 18.19 6.41 31.87
CA PHE A 419 19.23 7.17 31.16
C PHE A 419 20.38 7.63 32.07
N ALA A 420 20.07 8.11 33.27
CA ALA A 420 21.02 8.53 34.29
C ALA A 420 21.78 7.33 34.88
N ALA A 421 21.11 6.17 35.03
CA ALA A 421 21.77 4.95 35.43
C ALA A 421 22.84 4.56 34.39
N SER A 422 22.55 4.61 33.08
CA SER A 422 23.58 4.41 32.03
C SER A 422 24.78 5.37 32.10
N GLY A 423 24.57 6.63 32.49
CA GLY A 423 25.67 7.58 32.71
C GLY A 423 26.50 7.28 33.97
N LEU A 424 25.86 6.83 35.06
CA LEU A 424 26.53 6.43 36.30
C LEU A 424 27.32 5.11 36.14
N PHE A 425 26.86 4.19 35.28
CA PHE A 425 27.55 2.93 35.01
C PHE A 425 28.91 3.11 34.32
N TYR A 426 29.18 4.26 33.70
CA TYR A 426 30.51 4.59 33.14
C TYR A 426 31.62 4.61 34.21
N PHE A 427 31.29 4.88 35.48
CA PHE A 427 32.26 5.00 36.57
C PHE A 427 32.51 3.70 37.35
N PHE A 428 31.81 2.61 37.02
CA PHE A 428 31.99 1.32 37.69
C PHE A 428 32.87 0.39 36.83
N PRO A 429 34.01 -0.10 37.35
CA PRO A 429 34.96 -0.89 36.55
C PRO A 429 34.52 -2.33 36.29
N ASP A 430 33.61 -2.90 37.11
CA ASP A 430 33.10 -4.26 36.94
C ASP A 430 31.66 -4.29 36.40
N TRP A 431 31.48 -4.91 35.23
CA TRP A 431 30.19 -5.08 34.57
C TRP A 431 29.18 -5.90 35.40
N LYS A 432 29.65 -6.77 36.31
CA LYS A 432 28.78 -7.55 37.19
C LYS A 432 28.12 -6.67 38.25
N GLU A 433 28.86 -5.72 38.82
CA GLU A 433 28.32 -4.74 39.76
C GLU A 433 27.32 -3.82 39.07
N GLN A 434 27.62 -3.38 37.84
CA GLN A 434 26.68 -2.62 37.02
C GLN A 434 25.37 -3.39 36.78
N MET A 435 25.44 -4.70 36.50
CA MET A 435 24.25 -5.53 36.30
C MET A 435 23.45 -5.76 37.59
N LEU A 436 24.11 -5.98 38.73
CA LEU A 436 23.44 -6.15 40.03
C LEU A 436 22.72 -4.87 40.46
N ILE A 437 23.33 -3.71 40.24
CA ILE A 437 22.69 -2.41 40.52
C ILE A 437 21.51 -2.18 39.58
N LYS A 438 21.64 -2.51 38.28
CA LYS A 438 20.49 -2.47 37.34
C LYS A 438 19.36 -3.40 37.77
N LEU A 439 19.69 -4.60 38.22
CA LEU A 439 18.71 -5.60 38.65
C LEU A 439 18.00 -5.14 39.94
N PHE A 440 18.74 -4.60 40.90
CA PHE A 440 18.19 -4.04 42.14
C PHE A 440 17.27 -2.85 41.85
N LEU A 441 17.72 -1.89 41.03
CA LEU A 441 16.88 -0.74 40.63
C LEU A 441 15.63 -1.22 39.90
N SER A 442 15.76 -2.12 38.92
CA SER A 442 14.61 -2.64 38.14
C SER A 442 13.62 -3.40 39.03
N THR A 443 14.11 -4.17 40.01
CA THR A 443 13.27 -4.92 40.97
C THR A 443 12.61 -4.00 41.98
N PHE A 444 13.33 -2.99 42.50
CA PHE A 444 12.78 -1.97 43.38
C PHE A 444 11.66 -1.17 42.68
N PHE A 445 11.88 -0.78 41.41
CA PHE A 445 10.87 -0.10 40.60
C PHE A 445 9.68 -1.02 40.24
N PHE A 446 9.89 -2.32 40.06
CA PHE A 446 8.82 -3.32 39.89
C PHE A 446 7.91 -3.41 41.12
N PHE A 447 8.47 -3.46 42.33
CA PHE A 447 7.66 -3.48 43.57
C PHE A 447 6.87 -2.18 43.79
N MET A 448 7.41 -1.04 43.37
CA MET A 448 6.71 0.26 43.39
C MET A 448 5.64 0.40 42.30
N GLN A 449 5.59 -0.50 41.30
CA GLN A 449 4.55 -0.54 40.25
C GLN A 449 3.34 -1.42 40.63
N VAL A 450 3.53 -2.37 41.55
CA VAL A 450 2.52 -3.39 41.93
C VAL A 450 1.71 -2.97 43.17
N CYS A 451 2.22 -2.02 43.96
CA CYS A 451 1.52 -1.34 45.05
C CYS A 451 0.97 0.01 44.56
#